data_AF-A0A0D7BLK4-F1
#
_entry.id   AF-A0A0D7BLK4-F1
#
_cell.length_a   1.000
_cell.length_b   1.000
_cell.length_c   1.000
_cell.angle_alpha   90.00
_cell.angle_beta   90.00
_cell.angle_gamma   90.00
#
_symmetry.space_group_name_H-M   'P 1'
#
loop_
_entity.id
_entity.type
_entity.pdbx_description
1 polymer ?
#
loop_
_entity_poly.entity_id
_entity_poly.type
_entity_poly.pdbx_seq_one_letter_code
_entity_poly.pdbx_strand_id
1 'polypeptide(L)'
;MVQLNVLDSSQRHARVIHVVHDLRASELPEPQCMPDYAYGSCPPKVLEAALLASSNPSSDLDDSPYKYAEVWSSILNSEFSGAYLTQEDWRIPHTSAGEEQPATLAVIPQGENHPVAVILLFPGHGGNQWMRDAATYEAKRVFDQTAPYCACPKLAVIAAMGLSWSAVVGSPSTTTREMDGIFSHLGPQQDWAESVVSSRGWELLQKTFAEVYVESRF
;
A
#
# COMPACT_ATOMS: atom_id res chain seq x y z
N MET A 1 34.59 -22.85 -29.27
CA MET A 1 35.22 -23.26 -30.54
C MET A 1 34.15 -23.17 -31.61
N VAL A 2 34.22 -22.18 -32.52
CA VAL A 2 33.19 -21.91 -33.54
C VAL A 2 33.71 -22.42 -34.88
N GLN A 3 32.96 -23.29 -35.55
CA GLN A 3 33.25 -23.67 -36.94
C GLN A 3 32.48 -22.76 -37.89
N LEU A 4 33.22 -22.09 -38.78
CA LEU A 4 32.70 -21.29 -39.89
C LEU A 4 32.81 -22.11 -41.18
N ASN A 5 31.68 -22.52 -41.75
CA ASN A 5 31.64 -22.97 -43.14
C ASN A 5 31.23 -21.78 -44.01
N VAL A 6 32.17 -21.30 -44.82
CA VAL A 6 31.94 -20.32 -45.88
C VAL A 6 31.77 -21.07 -47.19
N LEU A 7 30.59 -20.95 -47.80
CA LEU A 7 30.37 -21.26 -49.21
C LEU A 7 29.93 -19.96 -49.91
N ASP A 8 30.86 -19.43 -50.70
CA ASP A 8 30.68 -18.41 -51.75
C ASP A 8 29.94 -19.09 -52.93
N SER A 9 29.16 -18.48 -53.82
CA SER A 9 28.94 -17.11 -54.25
C SER A 9 27.59 -17.09 -54.99
N SER A 10 27.10 -15.88 -55.32
CA SER A 10 26.04 -15.59 -56.29
C SER A 10 24.58 -15.74 -55.83
N GLN A 11 24.03 -14.66 -55.24
CA GLN A 11 22.80 -13.99 -55.69
C GLN A 11 22.49 -12.83 -54.74
N ARG A 12 22.34 -11.62 -55.31
CA ARG A 12 21.91 -10.42 -54.60
C ARG A 12 20.44 -10.57 -54.19
N HIS A 13 20.21 -10.97 -52.95
CA HIS A 13 18.95 -10.72 -52.23
C HIS A 13 19.34 -10.32 -50.81
N ALA A 14 18.80 -9.19 -50.34
CA ALA A 14 18.97 -8.75 -48.97
C ALA A 14 18.51 -9.89 -48.03
N ARG A 15 19.48 -10.54 -47.37
CA ARG A 15 19.18 -11.54 -46.35
C ARG A 15 18.80 -10.78 -45.09
N VAL A 16 17.50 -10.79 -44.79
CA VAL A 16 17.00 -10.53 -43.43
C VAL A 16 17.66 -11.57 -42.53
N ILE A 17 18.59 -11.13 -41.70
CA ILE A 17 19.17 -11.97 -40.65
C ILE A 17 18.10 -12.05 -39.57
N HIS A 18 17.38 -13.17 -39.52
CA HIS A 18 16.66 -13.54 -38.30
C HIS A 18 17.70 -13.89 -37.24
N VAL A 19 18.05 -12.92 -36.40
CA VAL A 19 18.72 -13.21 -35.13
C VAL A 19 17.67 -13.88 -34.26
N VAL A 20 17.66 -15.21 -34.25
CA VAL A 20 16.99 -15.98 -33.20
C VAL A 20 17.85 -15.77 -31.97
N HIS A 21 17.49 -14.81 -31.12
CA HIS A 21 17.99 -14.80 -29.76
C HIS A 21 17.50 -16.09 -29.10
N ASP A 22 18.44 -16.96 -28.76
CA ASP A 22 18.20 -18.09 -27.90
C ASP A 22 17.78 -17.53 -26.52
N LEU A 23 16.47 -17.54 -26.25
CA LEU A 23 15.84 -17.00 -25.04
C LEU A 23 16.10 -17.87 -23.79
N ARG A 24 17.25 -18.55 -23.72
CA ARG A 24 17.56 -19.48 -22.62
C ARG A 24 18.69 -19.04 -21.70
N ALA A 25 19.22 -17.84 -21.84
CA ALA A 25 20.20 -17.32 -20.89
C ALA A 25 20.26 -15.78 -20.87
N SER A 26 19.10 -15.11 -20.87
CA SER A 26 19.06 -13.78 -20.27
C SER A 26 18.76 -14.00 -18.80
N GLU A 27 19.78 -13.85 -17.96
CA GLU A 27 19.61 -13.59 -16.53
C GLU A 27 18.67 -12.39 -16.44
N LEU A 28 17.38 -12.67 -16.28
CA LEU A 28 16.39 -11.70 -15.85
C LEU A 28 16.94 -11.10 -14.56
N PRO A 29 16.88 -9.78 -14.36
CA PRO A 29 17.07 -9.25 -13.01
C PRO A 29 16.08 -10.01 -12.14
N GLU A 30 16.59 -10.76 -11.17
CA GLU A 30 15.75 -11.47 -10.22
C GLU A 30 14.72 -10.47 -9.70
N PRO A 31 13.43 -10.87 -9.58
CA PRO A 31 12.47 -10.02 -8.92
C PRO A 31 13.11 -9.68 -7.58
N GLN A 32 13.32 -8.38 -7.32
CA GLN A 32 13.87 -7.94 -6.04
C GLN A 32 12.93 -8.50 -4.99
N CYS A 33 13.37 -9.59 -4.37
CA CYS A 33 12.71 -10.19 -3.25
C CYS A 33 12.59 -9.07 -2.23
N MET A 34 11.42 -8.97 -1.62
CA MET A 34 11.10 -8.03 -0.54
C MET A 34 12.35 -7.74 0.30
N PRO A 35 12.60 -6.48 0.69
CA PRO A 35 13.82 -6.12 1.43
C PRO A 35 14.05 -7.12 2.57
N ASP A 36 15.31 -7.49 2.83
CA ASP A 36 15.82 -8.49 3.78
C ASP A 36 15.41 -8.30 5.28
N TYR A 37 14.19 -7.82 5.58
CA TYR A 37 13.59 -8.00 6.88
C TYR A 37 12.88 -9.36 6.92
N ALA A 38 13.17 -10.16 7.94
CA ALA A 38 12.42 -11.37 8.21
C ALA A 38 10.93 -11.01 8.31
N TYR A 39 10.10 -11.63 7.48
CA TYR A 39 8.64 -11.53 7.55
C TYR A 39 8.19 -11.61 9.02
N GLY A 40 7.41 -10.63 9.49
CA GLY A 40 7.00 -10.50 10.89
C GLY A 40 7.84 -9.55 11.77
N SER A 41 8.94 -8.97 11.27
CA SER A 41 9.70 -7.94 11.99
C SER A 41 9.50 -6.54 11.39
N CYS A 42 9.14 -5.57 12.22
CA CYS A 42 8.99 -4.18 11.79
C CYS A 42 10.36 -3.59 11.37
N PRO A 43 10.47 -2.93 10.19
CA PRO A 43 11.72 -2.36 9.71
C PRO A 43 12.33 -1.36 10.70
N PRO A 44 13.66 -1.35 10.91
CA PRO A 44 14.32 -0.43 11.85
C PRO A 44 13.97 1.05 11.62
N LYS A 45 13.88 1.49 10.36
CA LYS A 45 13.49 2.87 10.02
C LYS A 45 12.08 3.24 10.48
N VAL A 46 11.14 2.30 10.41
CA VAL A 46 9.77 2.50 10.89
C VAL A 46 9.76 2.62 12.41
N LEU A 47 10.52 1.76 13.09
CA LEU A 47 10.66 1.81 14.55
C LEU A 47 11.31 3.12 15.02
N GLU A 48 12.39 3.56 14.35
CA GLU A 48 13.06 4.83 14.62
C GLU A 48 12.12 6.02 14.44
N ALA A 49 11.37 6.08 13.33
CA ALA A 49 10.37 7.12 13.10
C ALA A 49 9.29 7.12 14.20
N ALA A 50 8.80 5.94 14.60
CA ALA A 50 7.80 5.82 15.66
C ALA A 50 8.33 6.27 17.03
N LEU A 51 9.59 5.96 17.35
CA LEU A 51 10.27 6.44 18.55
C LEU A 51 10.43 7.96 18.52
N LEU A 52 10.89 8.54 17.40
CA LEU A 52 11.04 9.98 17.24
C LEU A 52 9.70 10.71 17.41
N ALA A 53 8.64 10.24 16.74
CA ALA A 53 7.29 10.81 16.86
C ALA A 53 6.75 10.72 18.29
N SER A 54 7.07 9.67 19.04
CA SER A 54 6.62 9.45 20.41
C SER A 54 7.46 10.17 21.46
N SER A 55 8.70 10.55 21.13
CA SER A 55 9.68 11.15 22.04
C SER A 55 9.68 12.68 22.07
N ASN A 56 8.81 13.33 21.28
CA ASN A 56 8.48 14.75 21.40
C ASN A 56 7.15 14.95 22.15
N PRO A 57 7.16 14.98 23.50
CA PRO A 57 6.01 15.41 24.30
C PRO A 57 6.10 16.93 24.47
N SER A 58 5.65 17.71 23.49
CA SER A 58 5.62 19.17 23.66
C SER A 58 4.30 19.79 23.23
N SER A 59 3.48 20.00 24.28
CA SER A 59 2.27 20.82 24.41
C SER A 59 0.96 20.22 23.89
N ASP A 60 -0.14 20.51 24.59
CA ASP A 60 -1.54 20.18 24.27
C ASP A 60 -2.05 20.72 22.89
N LEU A 61 -1.13 21.19 22.04
CA LEU A 61 -1.31 21.52 20.62
C LEU A 61 -0.92 20.34 19.69
N ASP A 62 -0.55 19.18 20.25
CA ASP A 62 0.01 17.99 19.56
C ASP A 62 -1.01 17.08 18.85
N ASP A 63 -2.27 17.49 18.72
CA ASP A 63 -3.34 16.75 18.01
C ASP A 63 -3.27 16.89 16.48
N SER A 64 -2.10 17.20 15.92
CA SER A 64 -1.95 17.25 14.45
C SER A 64 -2.03 15.83 13.87
N PRO A 65 -2.90 15.57 12.87
CA PRO A 65 -2.92 14.28 12.17
C PRO A 65 -1.58 13.96 11.48
N TYR A 66 -0.74 14.97 11.22
CA TYR A 66 0.57 14.80 10.56
C TYR A 66 1.68 14.35 11.51
N LYS A 67 1.47 14.34 12.83
CA LYS A 67 2.52 13.95 13.81
C LYS A 67 3.12 12.57 13.52
N TYR A 68 2.31 11.66 12.99
CA TYR A 68 2.72 10.29 12.65
C TYR A 68 2.82 10.05 11.13
N ALA A 69 2.71 11.09 10.29
CA ALA A 69 2.76 10.94 8.83
C ALA A 69 4.07 10.30 8.34
N GLU A 70 5.20 10.68 8.92
CA GLU A 70 6.51 10.11 8.56
C GLU A 70 6.61 8.61 8.89
N VAL A 71 5.96 8.15 9.97
CA VAL A 71 5.90 6.72 10.32
C VAL A 71 5.14 5.97 9.23
N TRP A 72 3.94 6.44 8.88
CA TRP A 72 3.11 5.80 7.88
C TRP A 72 3.70 5.89 6.46
N SER A 73 4.33 7.00 6.10
CA SER A 73 5.08 7.15 4.85
C SER A 73 6.25 6.17 4.79
N SER A 74 7.00 6.00 5.88
CA SER A 74 8.09 5.02 5.97
C SER A 74 7.60 3.58 5.81
N ILE A 75 6.44 3.25 6.39
CA ILE A 75 5.78 1.95 6.22
C ILE A 75 5.45 1.71 4.75
N LEU A 76 4.72 2.64 4.12
CA LEU A 76 4.30 2.51 2.74
C LEU A 76 5.50 2.37 1.79
N ASN A 77 6.55 3.18 2.00
CA ASN A 77 7.76 3.11 1.19
C ASN A 77 8.57 1.81 1.39
N SER A 78 8.46 1.19 2.57
CA SER A 78 9.11 -0.10 2.84
C SER A 78 8.39 -1.27 2.17
N GLU A 79 7.06 -1.23 2.10
CA GLU A 79 6.23 -2.32 1.60
C GLU A 79 5.92 -2.18 0.10
N PHE A 80 5.77 -0.95 -0.42
CA PHE A 80 5.38 -0.65 -1.81
C PHE A 80 6.50 0.03 -2.60
N SER A 81 7.69 -0.56 -2.63
CA SER A 81 8.83 0.00 -3.37
C SER A 81 8.81 -0.38 -4.87
N GLY A 82 9.51 0.42 -5.70
CA GLY A 82 9.72 0.12 -7.12
C GLY A 82 8.52 0.47 -8.01
N ALA A 83 7.55 -0.44 -8.12
CA ALA A 83 6.42 -0.33 -9.05
C ALA A 83 5.28 0.58 -8.57
N TYR A 84 5.41 1.18 -7.38
CA TYR A 84 4.41 2.03 -6.77
C TYR A 84 4.99 3.39 -6.40
N LEU A 85 4.10 4.36 -6.22
CA LEU A 85 4.38 5.70 -5.77
C LEU A 85 3.53 5.98 -4.53
N THR A 86 4.18 6.48 -3.47
CA THR A 86 3.49 7.02 -2.30
C THR A 86 3.22 8.50 -2.53
N GLN A 87 1.97 8.93 -2.41
CA GLN A 87 1.54 10.32 -2.53
C GLN A 87 0.94 10.83 -1.22
N GLU A 88 1.47 11.95 -0.73
CA GLU A 88 0.91 12.68 0.42
C GLU A 88 -0.18 13.67 -0.02
N ASP A 89 -1.10 13.99 0.88
CA ASP A 89 -2.27 14.84 0.65
C ASP A 89 -3.08 14.41 -0.58
N TRP A 90 -3.17 13.09 -0.78
CA TRP A 90 -3.95 12.52 -1.87
C TRP A 90 -5.42 12.89 -1.71
N ARG A 91 -5.97 13.53 -2.73
CA ARG A 91 -7.36 14.00 -2.70
C ARG A 91 -8.31 12.86 -2.97
N ILE A 92 -9.20 12.61 -2.02
CA ILE A 92 -10.31 11.67 -2.19
C ILE A 92 -11.20 12.22 -3.33
N PRO A 93 -11.41 11.45 -4.41
CA PRO A 93 -12.28 11.87 -5.51
C PRO A 93 -13.68 12.18 -4.99
N HIS A 94 -14.29 13.24 -5.54
CA HIS A 94 -15.71 13.57 -5.33
C HIS A 94 -16.13 13.89 -3.88
N THR A 95 -15.19 14.13 -2.97
CA THR A 95 -15.49 14.82 -1.72
C THR A 95 -15.65 16.31 -1.98
N SER A 96 -16.74 16.91 -1.50
CA SER A 96 -16.94 18.36 -1.49
C SER A 96 -15.74 19.02 -0.80
N ALA A 97 -14.99 19.84 -1.53
CA ALA A 97 -13.93 20.66 -0.95
C ALA A 97 -14.57 21.58 0.11
N GLY A 98 -14.36 21.31 1.38
CA GLY A 98 -14.99 22.11 2.44
C GLY A 98 -14.87 21.58 3.86
N GLU A 99 -14.62 20.28 4.06
CA GLU A 99 -14.35 19.73 5.41
C GLU A 99 -12.84 19.53 5.60
N GLU A 100 -12.37 19.71 6.83
CA GLU A 100 -11.00 19.36 7.24
C GLU A 100 -10.79 17.87 6.98
N GLN A 101 -10.21 17.54 5.82
CA GLN A 101 -9.91 16.15 5.49
C GLN A 101 -8.82 15.64 6.42
N PRO A 102 -8.91 14.39 6.89
CA PRO A 102 -7.78 13.75 7.55
C PRO A 102 -6.56 13.84 6.63
N ALA A 103 -5.35 13.92 7.19
CA ALA A 103 -4.15 13.86 6.36
C ALA A 103 -4.14 12.51 5.63
N THR A 104 -3.90 12.51 4.32
CA THR A 104 -4.06 11.32 3.49
C THR A 104 -2.72 10.91 2.87
N LEU A 105 -2.45 9.61 2.91
CA LEU A 105 -1.37 8.99 2.14
C LEU A 105 -2.00 7.98 1.20
N ALA A 106 -1.55 7.93 -0.05
CA ALA A 106 -2.03 6.96 -1.02
C ALA A 106 -0.86 6.22 -1.69
N VAL A 107 -1.05 4.94 -1.95
CA VAL A 107 -0.15 4.12 -2.76
C VAL A 107 -0.78 3.93 -4.13
N ILE A 108 -0.10 4.37 -5.17
CA ILE A 108 -0.57 4.34 -6.56
C ILE A 108 0.42 3.54 -7.40
N PRO A 109 -0.01 2.51 -8.16
CA PRO A 109 0.87 1.83 -9.10
C PRO A 109 1.41 2.79 -10.15
N GLN A 110 2.66 2.63 -10.57
CA GLN A 110 3.26 3.48 -11.61
C GLN A 110 2.52 3.32 -12.93
N GLY A 111 2.17 4.45 -13.55
CA GLY A 111 1.40 4.48 -14.79
C GLY A 111 -0.11 4.41 -14.59
N GLU A 112 -0.58 4.22 -13.36
CA GLU A 112 -2.00 4.24 -13.00
C GLU A 112 -2.39 5.57 -12.33
N ASN A 113 -3.70 5.83 -12.23
CA ASN A 113 -4.25 7.03 -11.59
C ASN A 113 -5.08 6.73 -10.32
N HIS A 114 -5.13 5.47 -9.91
CA HIS A 114 -6.02 5.01 -8.84
C HIS A 114 -5.22 4.28 -7.76
N PRO A 115 -5.49 4.54 -6.47
CA PRO A 115 -4.73 3.94 -5.40
C PRO A 115 -5.11 2.48 -5.16
N VAL A 116 -4.14 1.70 -4.67
CA VAL A 116 -4.34 0.35 -4.12
C VAL A 116 -4.46 0.35 -2.60
N ALA A 117 -3.88 1.36 -1.95
CA ALA A 117 -3.99 1.59 -0.53
C ALA A 117 -4.14 3.09 -0.25
N VAL A 118 -5.02 3.44 0.70
CA VAL A 118 -5.19 4.81 1.21
C VAL A 118 -5.10 4.76 2.72
N ILE A 119 -4.32 5.65 3.33
CA ILE A 119 -4.24 5.84 4.78
C ILE A 119 -4.86 7.18 5.12
N LEU A 120 -5.81 7.16 6.04
CA LEU A 120 -6.44 8.33 6.64
C LEU A 120 -5.86 8.53 8.04
N LEU A 121 -5.12 9.62 8.23
CA LEU A 121 -4.50 9.99 9.50
C LEU A 121 -5.44 10.93 10.25
N PHE A 122 -5.93 10.47 11.39
CA PHE A 122 -6.82 11.23 12.27
C PHE A 122 -6.04 11.79 13.47
N PRO A 123 -6.46 12.96 13.99
CA PRO A 123 -5.89 13.54 15.20
C PRO A 123 -6.13 12.64 16.42
N GLY A 124 -5.24 12.76 17.41
CA GLY A 124 -5.34 12.07 18.70
C GLY A 124 -4.73 10.67 18.75
N HIS A 125 -4.57 10.17 19.97
CA HIS A 125 -4.21 8.78 20.24
C HIS A 125 -5.49 7.97 20.28
N GLY A 126 -5.59 6.92 19.46
CA GLY A 126 -6.82 6.14 19.30
C GLY A 126 -7.18 5.32 20.54
N GLY A 127 -7.41 5.93 21.71
CA GLY A 127 -7.90 5.30 22.94
C GLY A 127 -9.38 5.56 23.21
N ASN A 128 -9.99 6.54 22.52
CA ASN A 128 -11.42 6.83 22.64
C ASN A 128 -12.23 6.04 21.59
N GLN A 129 -13.15 5.19 22.06
CA GLN A 129 -13.97 4.35 21.19
C GLN A 129 -14.80 5.16 20.19
N TRP A 130 -15.37 6.30 20.61
CA TRP A 130 -16.17 7.13 19.70
C TRP A 130 -15.34 7.67 18.52
N MET A 131 -14.10 8.08 18.78
CA MET A 131 -13.19 8.54 17.71
C MET A 131 -12.79 7.39 16.79
N ARG A 132 -12.54 6.20 17.35
CA ARG A 132 -12.27 4.98 16.58
C ARG A 132 -13.44 4.63 15.66
N ASP A 133 -14.66 4.70 16.18
CA ASP A 133 -15.89 4.42 15.42
C ASP A 133 -16.08 5.43 14.29
N ALA A 134 -15.86 6.73 14.57
CA ALA A 134 -15.92 7.79 13.57
C ALA A 134 -14.86 7.63 12.46
N ALA A 135 -13.61 7.33 12.83
CA ALA A 135 -12.53 7.09 11.88
C ALA A 135 -12.78 5.83 11.03
N THR A 136 -13.36 4.79 11.63
CA THR A 136 -13.73 3.56 10.93
C THR A 136 -14.88 3.80 9.94
N TYR A 137 -15.89 4.57 10.36
CA TYR A 137 -16.96 5.00 9.46
C TYR A 137 -16.43 5.79 8.27
N GLU A 138 -15.49 6.70 8.52
CA GLU A 138 -14.88 7.51 7.47
C GLU A 138 -14.04 6.67 6.50
N ALA A 139 -13.24 5.72 7.00
CA ALA A 139 -12.51 4.78 6.14
C ALA A 139 -13.45 3.97 5.24
N LYS A 140 -14.60 3.52 5.77
CA LYS A 140 -15.62 2.83 4.96
C LYS A 140 -16.21 3.72 3.88
N ARG A 141 -16.53 4.97 4.23
CA ARG A 141 -17.04 5.97 3.28
C ARG A 141 -16.04 6.24 2.15
N VAL A 142 -14.77 6.41 2.48
CA VAL A 142 -13.69 6.63 1.49
C VAL A 142 -13.47 5.39 0.63
N PHE A 143 -13.55 4.19 1.20
CA PHE A 143 -13.51 2.95 0.45
C PHE A 143 -14.62 2.91 -0.61
N ASP A 144 -15.89 3.12 -0.21
CA ASP A 144 -17.03 3.07 -1.13
C ASP A 144 -16.96 4.14 -2.23
N GLN A 145 -16.36 5.29 -1.94
CA GLN A 145 -16.15 6.37 -2.93
C GLN A 145 -15.01 6.06 -3.91
N THR A 146 -13.94 5.41 -3.43
CA THR A 146 -12.73 5.17 -4.22
C THR A 146 -12.82 3.87 -5.02
N ALA A 147 -13.47 2.84 -4.47
CA ALA A 147 -13.60 1.51 -5.05
C ALA A 147 -14.06 1.49 -6.51
N PRO A 148 -15.10 2.22 -6.95
CA PRO A 148 -15.57 2.17 -8.34
C PRO A 148 -14.54 2.57 -9.39
N TYR A 149 -13.46 3.25 -8.98
CA TYR A 149 -12.40 3.73 -9.84
C TYR A 149 -11.10 2.93 -9.69
N CYS A 150 -11.00 2.03 -8.72
CA CYS A 150 -9.81 1.22 -8.53
C CYS A 150 -9.71 0.15 -9.62
N ALA A 151 -8.62 0.18 -10.40
CA ALA A 151 -8.33 -0.82 -11.43
C ALA A 151 -7.73 -2.13 -10.88
N CYS A 152 -7.40 -2.15 -9.59
CA CYS A 152 -6.76 -3.28 -8.92
C CYS A 152 -7.80 -4.24 -8.31
N PRO A 153 -7.45 -5.54 -8.13
CA PRO A 153 -8.39 -6.56 -7.67
C PRO A 153 -8.90 -6.32 -6.25
N LYS A 154 -8.15 -5.58 -5.43
CA LYS A 154 -8.56 -5.14 -4.09
C LYS A 154 -8.06 -3.72 -3.82
N LEU A 155 -8.79 -3.03 -2.96
CA LEU A 155 -8.43 -1.75 -2.36
C LEU A 155 -8.32 -1.94 -0.84
N ALA A 156 -7.35 -1.25 -0.21
CA ALA A 156 -7.28 -1.11 1.24
C ALA A 156 -7.46 0.36 1.63
N VAL A 157 -8.33 0.63 2.59
CA VAL A 157 -8.41 1.94 3.26
C VAL A 157 -8.14 1.74 4.74
N ILE A 158 -7.10 2.40 5.24
CA ILE A 158 -6.62 2.30 6.62
C ILE A 158 -7.00 3.58 7.36
N ALA A 159 -7.69 3.45 8.49
CA ALA A 159 -7.83 4.52 9.46
C ALA A 159 -6.72 4.40 10.50
N ALA A 160 -5.99 5.49 10.75
CA ALA A 160 -4.91 5.53 11.71
C ALA A 160 -5.06 6.70 12.69
N MET A 161 -4.78 6.44 13.96
CA MET A 161 -4.75 7.40 15.05
C MET A 161 -3.45 7.22 15.84
N GLY A 162 -2.43 7.96 15.43
CA GLY A 162 -1.06 7.72 15.86
C GLY A 162 -0.52 6.39 15.31
N LEU A 163 -0.14 5.49 16.21
CA LEU A 163 0.33 4.13 15.86
C LEU A 163 -0.80 3.09 15.82
N SER A 164 -1.98 3.43 16.35
CA SER A 164 -3.15 2.56 16.33
C SER A 164 -3.85 2.64 14.99
N TRP A 165 -4.41 1.53 14.51
CA TRP A 165 -5.04 1.51 13.19
C TRP A 165 -6.11 0.44 13.02
N SER A 166 -6.95 0.62 12.00
CA SER A 166 -7.87 -0.38 11.47
C SER A 166 -7.89 -0.29 9.94
N ALA A 167 -8.33 -1.35 9.26
CA ALA A 167 -8.39 -1.38 7.80
C ALA A 167 -9.70 -1.96 7.28
N VAL A 168 -10.13 -1.41 6.15
CA VAL A 168 -11.18 -1.95 5.28
C VAL A 168 -10.49 -2.45 4.03
N VAL A 169 -10.55 -3.75 3.76
CA VAL A 169 -9.94 -4.38 2.59
C VAL A 169 -11.02 -5.12 1.83
N GLY A 170 -11.13 -4.89 0.52
CA GLY A 170 -12.21 -5.47 -0.25
C GLY A 170 -12.01 -5.38 -1.75
N SER A 171 -12.82 -6.17 -2.46
CA SER A 171 -12.97 -6.02 -3.91
C SER A 171 -13.60 -4.66 -4.22
N PRO A 172 -13.13 -3.92 -5.22
CA PRO A 172 -13.75 -2.65 -5.60
C PRO A 172 -15.18 -2.81 -6.16
N SER A 173 -15.60 -4.04 -6.45
CA SER A 173 -16.97 -4.37 -6.87
C SER A 173 -17.95 -4.58 -5.72
N THR A 174 -17.52 -4.45 -4.47
CA THR A 174 -18.32 -4.78 -3.29
C THR A 174 -18.36 -3.60 -2.33
N THR A 175 -19.55 -3.19 -1.92
CA THR A 175 -19.72 -2.08 -0.97
C THR A 175 -19.35 -2.49 0.45
N THR A 176 -18.97 -1.54 1.29
CA THR A 176 -18.69 -1.81 2.71
C THR A 176 -19.88 -2.39 3.45
N ARG A 177 -21.10 -1.98 3.08
CA ARG A 177 -22.35 -2.55 3.61
C ARG A 177 -22.49 -4.05 3.28
N GLU A 178 -22.14 -4.45 2.06
CA GLU A 178 -22.15 -5.86 1.65
C GLU A 178 -21.08 -6.66 2.38
N MET A 179 -19.88 -6.08 2.54
CA MET A 179 -18.81 -6.70 3.33
C MET A 179 -19.25 -6.90 4.78
N ASP A 180 -19.78 -5.88 5.45
CA ASP A 180 -20.31 -5.97 6.81
C ASP A 180 -21.41 -7.04 6.93
N GLY A 181 -22.25 -7.19 5.90
CA GLY A 181 -23.28 -8.23 5.83
C GLY A 181 -22.71 -9.65 5.77
N ILE A 182 -21.63 -9.86 5.01
CA ILE A 182 -20.94 -11.15 4.86
C ILE A 182 -20.17 -11.51 6.15
N PHE A 183 -19.55 -10.52 6.79
CA PHE A 183 -18.75 -10.70 8.01
C PHE A 183 -19.58 -10.65 9.30
N SER A 184 -20.89 -10.39 9.24
CA SER A 184 -21.78 -10.30 10.41
C SER A 184 -21.86 -11.56 11.29
N HIS A 185 -21.36 -12.71 10.81
CA HIS A 185 -21.29 -13.98 11.56
C HIS A 185 -19.96 -14.20 12.29
N LEU A 186 -18.94 -13.42 11.95
CA LEU A 186 -17.67 -13.35 12.64
C LEU A 186 -17.72 -12.04 13.44
N GLY A 187 -18.05 -12.13 14.73
CA GLY A 187 -18.05 -10.97 15.63
C GLY A 187 -16.79 -10.10 15.39
N PRO A 188 -16.91 -8.78 15.59
CA PRO A 188 -16.13 -7.76 14.88
C PRO A 188 -14.65 -8.15 14.70
N GLN A 189 -14.28 -8.54 13.48
CA GLN A 189 -12.88 -8.44 13.00
C GLN A 189 -12.49 -6.97 12.73
N GLN A 190 -13.01 -6.05 13.55
CA GLN A 190 -12.82 -4.60 13.50
C GLN A 190 -12.04 -4.11 14.73
N ASP A 191 -11.29 -4.99 15.39
CA ASP A 191 -10.45 -4.58 16.51
C ASP A 191 -9.31 -3.71 15.98
N TRP A 192 -9.32 -2.46 16.41
CA TRP A 192 -8.19 -1.55 16.21
C TRP A 192 -6.93 -2.21 16.76
N ALA A 193 -5.92 -2.37 15.90
CA ALA A 193 -4.60 -2.77 16.34
C ALA A 193 -4.00 -1.62 17.17
N GLU A 194 -3.50 -1.93 18.37
CA GLU A 194 -2.99 -0.92 19.31
C GLU A 194 -1.72 -0.23 18.84
N SER A 195 -0.88 -0.92 18.07
CA SER A 195 0.38 -0.35 17.59
C SER A 195 0.88 -1.07 16.34
N VAL A 196 1.10 -0.30 15.28
CA VAL A 196 1.65 -0.77 14.00
C VAL A 196 3.08 -1.31 14.12
N VAL A 197 3.84 -0.88 15.14
CA VAL A 197 5.22 -1.36 15.40
C VAL A 197 5.28 -2.52 16.38
N SER A 198 4.15 -2.96 16.94
CA SER A 198 4.08 -4.21 17.70
C SER A 198 4.17 -5.41 16.75
N SER A 199 4.71 -6.55 17.19
CA SER A 199 4.81 -7.76 16.35
C SER A 199 3.46 -8.15 15.74
N ARG A 200 2.39 -8.18 16.56
CA ARG A 200 1.04 -8.52 16.09
C ARG A 200 0.47 -7.47 15.14
N GLY A 201 0.63 -6.19 15.46
CA GLY A 201 0.13 -5.09 14.61
C GLY A 201 0.85 -5.04 13.26
N TRP A 202 2.17 -5.25 13.25
CA TRP A 202 2.96 -5.34 12.03
C TRP A 202 2.55 -6.52 11.17
N GLU A 203 2.44 -7.73 11.75
CA GLU A 203 2.01 -8.92 11.02
C GLU A 203 0.63 -8.78 10.39
N LEU A 204 -0.32 -8.15 11.09
CA LEU A 204 -1.65 -7.87 10.55
C LEU A 204 -1.58 -6.89 9.38
N LEU A 205 -0.75 -5.85 9.49
CA LEU A 205 -0.57 -4.86 8.43
C LEU A 205 0.04 -5.48 7.17
N GLN A 206 1.05 -6.32 7.34
CA GLN A 206 1.69 -7.03 6.21
C GLN A 206 0.70 -7.96 5.50
N LYS A 207 -0.18 -8.64 6.24
CA LYS A 207 -1.27 -9.44 5.64
C LYS A 207 -2.24 -8.56 4.86
N THR A 208 -2.62 -7.40 5.42
CA THR A 208 -3.46 -6.41 4.73
C THR A 208 -2.84 -5.94 3.43
N PHE A 209 -1.54 -5.59 3.42
CA PHE A 209 -0.86 -5.15 2.20
C PHE A 209 -0.66 -6.27 1.17
N ALA A 210 -0.36 -7.49 1.62
CA ALA A 210 -0.24 -8.65 0.74
C ALA A 210 -1.55 -8.95 -0.03
N GLU A 211 -2.71 -8.59 0.54
CA GLU A 211 -3.99 -8.77 -0.15
C GLU A 211 -4.23 -7.78 -1.29
N VAL A 212 -3.70 -6.56 -1.21
CA VAL A 212 -3.84 -5.52 -2.24
C VAL A 212 -2.65 -5.47 -3.20
N TYR A 213 -1.58 -6.18 -2.86
CA TYR A 213 -0.44 -6.35 -3.74
C TYR A 213 -0.90 -7.02 -5.03
N VAL A 214 -0.73 -6.31 -6.13
CA VAL A 214 -0.79 -6.93 -7.45
C VAL A 214 0.62 -7.38 -7.72
N GLU A 215 0.90 -8.68 -7.60
CA GLU A 215 2.11 -9.21 -8.22
C GLU A 215 2.05 -8.78 -9.69
N SER A 216 2.89 -7.82 -10.07
CA SER A 216 3.09 -7.42 -11.45
C SER A 216 3.71 -8.60 -12.18
N ARG A 217 2.87 -9.54 -12.61
CA ARG A 217 3.21 -10.59 -13.56
C ARG A 217 3.21 -9.97 -14.95
N PHE A 218 4.30 -9.29 -15.32
CA PHE A 218 4.64 -9.05 -16.72
C PHE A 218 6.15 -9.11 -16.90
#